data_AF-A0A6C0BMB5-F1
#
_entry.id   AF-A0A6C0BMB5-F1
#
_cell.length_a   1.000
_cell.length_b   1.000
_cell.length_c   1.000
_cell.angle_alpha   90.00
_cell.angle_beta   90.00
_cell.angle_gamma   90.00
#
_symmetry.space_group_name_H-M   'P 1'
#
loop_
_entity.id
_entity.type
_entity.pdbx_description
1 polymer ?
#
loop_
_entity_poly.entity_id
_entity_poly.type
_entity_poly.pdbx_seq_one_letter_code
_entity_poly.pdbx_strand_id
1 'polypeptide(L)'
;MQTKKSISKKSNVDTDYNKQVKQFASEYRQLPLKRKKLKQIQRKYSSFSNKDPCVMDSDEFAAMHQLKTEINSLAQEITNLEQMNEMTDFYIKTGELMMDYYDTSPNKPSQSATASAILTTPMVASNIEKFLGNHSQPLLNLNSQVSPQRADLYEEFLIHTDPRHLPAPVYHAGDDFCPRCQIQRELIPNEATMICPKCGEEVQTIMESDKPSYHDPPHDNMYFAYKRINHFKEQLAHFQAKETTKIPQEVYDAVLVEFKKERRIDLSTLDKPRVKKYLQKYAHMGYNKYYENINQIIYHLNGIQPVSFTPETEDQLCNMFLKIQEPFERHCPPGRTNFLSYAYVIYKFCQLLGYTEFLPQFNLLKSKDKLCQQDKIWKKICVDLNWAFQPSTN
;
A
#
# COMPACT_ATOMS: atom_id res chain seq x y z
N MET A 1 -13.10 -7.95 7.83
CA MET A 1 -12.75 -9.34 7.47
C MET A 1 -13.40 -9.66 6.12
N GLN A 2 -12.65 -9.52 5.04
CA GLN A 2 -12.93 -10.18 3.77
C GLN A 2 -11.66 -10.96 3.43
N THR A 3 -11.82 -12.27 3.35
CA THR A 3 -10.75 -13.24 3.11
C THR A 3 -10.26 -13.10 1.68
N LYS A 4 -9.00 -12.67 1.49
CA LYS A 4 -8.27 -12.82 0.23
C LYS A 4 -8.18 -14.32 -0.06
N LYS A 5 -9.04 -14.81 -0.96
CA LYS A 5 -8.88 -16.11 -1.59
C LYS A 5 -7.63 -16.04 -2.46
N SER A 6 -6.52 -16.61 -2.00
CA SER A 6 -5.47 -17.03 -2.92
C SER A 6 -6.03 -18.21 -3.72
N ILE A 7 -6.19 -18.02 -5.03
CA ILE A 7 -6.38 -19.12 -5.97
C ILE A 7 -5.34 -18.87 -7.07
N SER A 8 -4.17 -19.46 -6.85
CA SER A 8 -3.21 -19.78 -7.91
C SER A 8 -3.91 -20.78 -8.84
N LYS A 9 -4.53 -20.30 -9.92
CA LYS A 9 -4.65 -21.08 -11.15
C LYS A 9 -3.46 -20.68 -12.01
N LYS A 10 -2.59 -21.63 -12.35
CA LYS A 10 -1.62 -21.45 -13.43
C LYS A 10 -2.44 -21.25 -14.72
N SER A 11 -2.69 -20.00 -15.08
CA SER A 11 -3.25 -19.65 -16.39
C SER A 11 -2.12 -19.65 -17.41
N ASN A 12 -2.47 -19.80 -18.67
CA ASN A 12 -1.56 -19.68 -19.81
C ASN A 12 -2.16 -18.74 -20.87
N VAL A 13 -1.32 -18.29 -21.82
CA VAL A 13 -1.71 -17.35 -22.88
C VAL A 13 -3.04 -17.74 -23.52
N ASP A 14 -3.18 -19.01 -23.93
CA ASP A 14 -4.39 -19.49 -24.61
C ASP A 14 -5.64 -19.41 -23.73
N THR A 15 -5.54 -19.79 -22.45
CA THR A 15 -6.68 -19.73 -21.53
C THR A 15 -7.15 -18.29 -21.28
N ASP A 16 -6.23 -17.35 -21.12
CA ASP A 16 -6.55 -15.95 -20.84
C ASP A 16 -7.01 -15.22 -22.12
N TYR A 17 -6.36 -15.50 -23.25
CA TYR A 17 -6.80 -15.03 -24.56
C TYR A 17 -8.24 -15.45 -24.86
N ASN A 18 -8.55 -16.75 -24.74
CA ASN A 18 -9.89 -17.27 -24.99
C ASN A 18 -10.93 -16.74 -23.99
N LYS A 19 -10.51 -16.43 -22.75
CA LYS A 19 -11.37 -15.79 -21.76
C LYS A 19 -11.72 -14.37 -22.17
N GLN A 20 -10.75 -13.58 -22.64
CA GLN A 20 -10.96 -12.21 -23.12
C GLN A 20 -11.86 -12.18 -24.37
N VAL A 21 -11.62 -13.09 -25.33
CA VAL A 21 -12.48 -13.23 -26.52
C VAL A 21 -13.93 -13.58 -26.14
N LYS A 22 -14.13 -14.49 -25.18
CA LYS A 22 -15.46 -14.82 -24.66
C LYS A 22 -16.11 -13.64 -23.94
N GLN A 23 -15.34 -12.82 -23.24
CA GLN A 23 -15.83 -11.62 -22.58
C GLN A 23 -16.36 -10.62 -23.61
N PHE A 24 -15.60 -10.30 -24.66
CA PHE A 24 -16.07 -9.41 -25.72
C PHE A 24 -17.35 -9.93 -26.40
N ALA A 25 -17.41 -11.23 -26.68
CA ALA A 25 -18.62 -11.85 -27.24
C ALA A 25 -19.83 -11.71 -26.29
N SER A 26 -19.61 -11.81 -24.98
CA SER A 26 -20.67 -11.64 -23.98
C SER A 26 -21.15 -10.18 -23.86
N GLU A 27 -20.24 -9.22 -23.93
CA GLU A 27 -20.53 -7.79 -23.87
C GLU A 27 -21.31 -7.35 -25.11
N TYR A 28 -20.89 -7.81 -26.29
CA TYR A 28 -21.60 -7.55 -27.54
C TYR A 28 -23.02 -8.15 -27.54
N ARG A 29 -23.23 -9.34 -26.95
CA ARG A 29 -24.57 -9.92 -26.77
C ARG A 29 -25.48 -9.08 -25.86
N GLN A 30 -24.92 -8.28 -24.96
CA GLN A 30 -25.70 -7.38 -24.10
C GLN A 30 -26.07 -6.06 -24.78
N LEU A 31 -25.50 -5.75 -25.94
CA LEU A 31 -25.76 -4.52 -26.68
C LEU A 31 -27.27 -4.24 -26.92
N PRO A 32 -28.11 -5.23 -27.32
CA PRO A 32 -29.55 -4.99 -27.48
C PRO A 32 -30.24 -4.61 -26.16
N LEU A 33 -29.80 -5.19 -25.04
CA LEU A 33 -30.34 -4.88 -23.70
C LEU A 33 -29.96 -3.46 -23.28
N LYS A 34 -28.70 -3.06 -23.51
CA LYS A 34 -28.22 -1.70 -23.25
C LYS A 34 -28.96 -0.67 -24.10
N ARG A 35 -29.19 -0.94 -25.40
CA ARG A 35 -30.02 -0.09 -26.28
C ARG A 35 -31.47 0.03 -25.78
N LYS A 36 -32.06 -1.06 -25.30
CA LYS A 36 -33.42 -1.05 -24.72
C LYS A 36 -33.46 -0.20 -23.43
N LYS A 37 -32.46 -0.35 -22.56
CA LYS A 37 -32.30 0.45 -21.34
C LYS A 37 -32.14 1.94 -21.66
N LEU A 38 -31.30 2.29 -22.63
CA LEU A 38 -31.11 3.68 -23.09
C LEU A 38 -32.44 4.30 -23.54
N LYS A 39 -33.23 3.59 -24.36
CA LYS A 39 -34.57 4.05 -24.79
C LYS A 39 -35.52 4.26 -23.61
N GLN A 40 -35.45 3.42 -22.58
CA GLN A 40 -36.28 3.57 -21.37
C GLN A 40 -35.89 4.81 -20.56
N ILE A 41 -34.59 5.05 -20.36
CA ILE A 41 -34.09 6.22 -19.63
C ILE A 41 -34.37 7.50 -20.40
N GLN A 42 -34.20 7.48 -21.73
CA GLN A 42 -34.56 8.61 -22.59
C GLN A 42 -36.04 8.98 -22.49
N ARG A 43 -36.95 8.00 -22.46
CA ARG A 43 -38.40 8.25 -22.25
C ARG A 43 -38.66 8.88 -20.89
N LYS A 44 -38.01 8.40 -19.82
CA LYS A 44 -38.11 8.99 -18.48
C LYS A 44 -37.59 10.44 -18.49
N TYR A 45 -36.43 10.68 -19.08
CA TYR A 45 -35.87 12.02 -19.21
C TYR A 45 -36.81 12.96 -19.98
N SER A 46 -37.40 12.53 -21.10
CA SER A 46 -38.38 13.32 -21.85
C SER A 46 -39.62 13.67 -21.03
N SER A 47 -40.05 12.79 -20.12
CA SER A 47 -41.19 13.08 -19.24
C SER A 47 -40.90 14.19 -18.22
N PHE A 48 -39.64 14.35 -17.80
CA PHE A 48 -39.20 15.47 -16.95
C PHE A 48 -38.91 16.72 -17.77
N SER A 49 -38.26 16.59 -18.93
CA SER A 49 -37.90 17.72 -19.82
C SER A 49 -39.11 18.45 -20.40
N ASN A 50 -40.28 17.80 -20.46
CA ASN A 50 -41.51 18.40 -20.96
C ASN A 50 -42.33 19.11 -19.85
N LYS A 51 -41.90 19.05 -18.58
CA LYS A 51 -42.53 19.81 -17.50
C LYS A 51 -42.08 21.26 -17.56
N ASP A 52 -42.96 22.18 -17.16
CA ASP A 52 -42.63 23.59 -17.03
C ASP A 52 -41.54 23.76 -15.94
N PRO A 53 -40.37 24.37 -16.26
CA PRO A 53 -39.30 24.59 -15.29
C PRO A 53 -39.72 25.37 -14.04
N CYS A 54 -40.78 26.18 -14.11
CA CYS A 54 -41.33 26.91 -12.97
C CYS A 54 -42.14 26.04 -11.99
N VAL A 55 -42.45 24.78 -12.35
CA VAL A 55 -43.29 23.86 -11.56
C VAL A 55 -42.48 22.69 -10.99
N MET A 56 -41.20 22.57 -11.36
CA MET A 56 -40.32 21.49 -10.90
C MET A 56 -39.74 21.79 -9.51
N ASP A 57 -39.71 20.79 -8.65
CA ASP A 57 -39.01 20.87 -7.37
C ASP A 57 -37.50 20.55 -7.51
N SER A 58 -36.74 20.77 -6.43
CA SER A 58 -35.29 20.54 -6.40
C SER A 58 -34.91 19.07 -6.60
N ASP A 59 -35.76 18.14 -6.18
CA ASP A 59 -35.51 16.69 -6.30
C ASP A 59 -35.76 16.20 -7.73
N GLU A 60 -36.76 16.75 -8.41
CA GLU A 60 -37.03 16.52 -9.82
C GLU A 60 -35.90 17.05 -10.72
N PHE A 61 -35.31 18.20 -10.37
CA PHE A 61 -34.15 18.74 -11.08
C PHE A 61 -32.91 17.85 -10.90
N ALA A 62 -32.67 17.36 -9.69
CA ALA A 62 -31.58 16.43 -9.40
C ALA A 62 -31.77 15.09 -10.15
N ALA A 63 -32.98 14.54 -10.15
CA ALA A 63 -33.31 13.32 -10.89
C ALA A 63 -33.13 13.50 -12.40
N MET A 64 -33.53 14.66 -12.96
CA MET A 64 -33.32 14.97 -14.36
C MET A 64 -31.84 15.02 -14.73
N HIS A 65 -31.00 15.65 -13.90
CA HIS A 65 -29.56 15.70 -14.11
C HIS A 65 -28.93 14.30 -14.07
N GLN A 66 -29.31 13.47 -13.09
CA GLN A 66 -28.84 12.08 -12.99
C GLN A 66 -29.19 11.27 -14.24
N LEU A 67 -30.44 11.37 -14.72
CA LEU A 67 -30.87 10.68 -15.95
C LEU A 67 -30.08 11.16 -17.17
N LYS A 68 -29.75 12.45 -17.26
CA LYS A 68 -28.95 12.99 -18.36
C LYS A 68 -27.52 12.41 -18.36
N THR A 69 -26.90 12.36 -17.19
CA THR A 69 -25.56 11.77 -17.02
C THR A 69 -25.58 10.28 -17.35
N GLU A 70 -26.60 9.53 -16.92
CA GLU A 70 -26.74 8.10 -17.25
C GLU A 70 -26.96 7.88 -18.76
N ILE A 71 -27.75 8.74 -19.43
CA ILE A 71 -27.92 8.70 -20.89
C ILE A 71 -26.59 8.89 -21.60
N ASN A 72 -25.82 9.90 -21.23
CA ASN A 72 -24.54 10.20 -21.88
C ASN A 72 -23.54 9.05 -21.67
N SER A 73 -23.42 8.54 -20.45
CA SER A 73 -22.53 7.41 -20.14
C SER A 73 -22.92 6.15 -20.89
N LEU A 74 -24.21 5.80 -20.91
CA LEU A 74 -24.69 4.58 -21.56
C LEU A 74 -24.63 4.70 -23.09
N ALA A 75 -24.85 5.89 -23.65
CA ALA A 75 -24.68 6.15 -25.08
C ALA A 75 -23.22 5.97 -25.50
N GLN A 76 -22.27 6.52 -24.74
CA GLN A 76 -20.85 6.36 -25.02
C GLN A 76 -20.42 4.89 -24.96
N GLU A 77 -20.89 4.14 -23.96
CA GLU A 77 -20.61 2.70 -23.83
C GLU A 77 -21.14 1.92 -25.04
N ILE A 78 -22.36 2.23 -25.49
CA ILE A 78 -22.95 1.61 -26.69
C ILE A 78 -22.11 1.92 -27.94
N THR A 79 -21.68 3.18 -28.11
CA THR A 79 -20.84 3.57 -29.25
C THR A 79 -19.49 2.84 -29.23
N ASN A 80 -18.84 2.73 -28.07
CA ASN A 80 -17.59 1.99 -27.93
C ASN A 80 -17.75 0.51 -28.30
N LEU A 81 -18.84 -0.12 -27.83
CA LEU A 81 -19.16 -1.53 -28.15
C LEU A 81 -19.51 -1.73 -29.63
N GLU A 82 -20.17 -0.76 -30.28
CA GLU A 82 -20.51 -0.81 -31.70
C GLU A 82 -19.29 -0.68 -32.61
N GLN A 83 -18.34 0.16 -32.22
CA GLN A 83 -17.10 0.36 -32.96
C GLN A 83 -16.10 -0.79 -32.80
N MET A 84 -16.30 -1.67 -31.79
CA MET A 84 -15.41 -2.81 -31.51
C MET A 84 -13.93 -2.40 -31.34
N ASN A 85 -13.65 -1.17 -30.90
CA ASN A 85 -12.30 -0.63 -30.82
C ASN A 85 -11.41 -1.46 -29.89
N GLU A 86 -11.91 -1.81 -28.70
CA GLU A 86 -11.17 -2.59 -27.71
C GLU A 86 -10.86 -4.01 -28.19
N MET A 87 -11.82 -4.65 -28.86
CA MET A 87 -11.62 -5.97 -29.48
C MET A 87 -10.56 -5.89 -30.60
N THR A 88 -10.62 -4.84 -31.42
CA THR A 88 -9.70 -4.64 -32.54
C THR A 88 -8.28 -4.39 -32.04
N ASP A 89 -8.11 -3.49 -31.07
CA ASP A 89 -6.82 -3.21 -30.43
C ASP A 89 -6.24 -4.46 -29.75
N PHE A 90 -7.09 -5.25 -29.07
CA PHE A 90 -6.68 -6.52 -28.48
C PHE A 90 -6.14 -7.50 -29.53
N TYR A 91 -6.84 -7.71 -30.65
CA TYR A 91 -6.37 -8.62 -31.70
C TYR A 91 -5.10 -8.13 -32.38
N ILE A 92 -4.94 -6.81 -32.58
CA ILE A 92 -3.71 -6.24 -33.14
C ILE A 92 -2.52 -6.51 -32.22
N LYS A 93 -2.68 -6.26 -30.91
CA LYS A 93 -1.60 -6.43 -29.92
C LYS A 93 -1.23 -7.89 -29.66
N THR A 94 -2.19 -8.80 -29.76
CA THR A 94 -1.98 -10.21 -29.42
C THR A 94 -1.75 -11.11 -30.63
N GLY A 95 -1.97 -10.61 -31.85
CA GLY A 95 -1.93 -11.43 -33.07
C GLY A 95 -0.59 -12.13 -33.31
N GLU A 96 0.50 -11.36 -33.28
CA GLU A 96 1.88 -11.87 -33.47
C GLU A 96 2.27 -12.85 -32.36
N LEU A 97 2.03 -12.45 -31.10
CA LEU A 97 2.30 -13.26 -29.93
C LEU A 97 1.57 -14.61 -29.96
N MET A 98 0.31 -14.64 -30.43
CA MET A 98 -0.43 -15.88 -30.56
C MET A 98 0.14 -16.80 -31.63
N MET A 99 0.67 -16.24 -32.74
CA MET A 99 1.37 -17.03 -33.75
C MET A 99 2.62 -17.71 -33.15
N ASP A 100 3.45 -16.94 -32.44
CA ASP A 100 4.65 -17.46 -31.78
C ASP A 100 4.33 -18.50 -30.70
N TYR A 101 3.26 -18.29 -29.93
CA TYR A 101 2.82 -19.22 -28.90
C TYR A 101 2.36 -20.57 -29.45
N TYR A 102 1.76 -20.60 -30.64
CA TYR A 102 1.36 -21.84 -31.31
C TYR A 102 2.51 -22.48 -32.09
N ASP A 103 3.43 -21.69 -32.64
CA ASP A 103 4.62 -22.19 -33.32
C ASP A 103 5.62 -22.86 -32.39
N THR A 104 5.68 -22.42 -31.12
CA THR A 104 6.48 -23.03 -30.04
C THR A 104 5.82 -24.25 -29.38
N SER A 105 4.64 -24.69 -29.85
CA SER A 105 3.96 -25.87 -29.31
C SER A 105 4.65 -27.17 -29.75
N PRO A 106 4.88 -28.14 -28.85
CA PRO A 106 5.54 -29.42 -29.16
C PRO A 106 4.74 -30.33 -30.12
N ASN A 107 3.50 -29.96 -30.46
CA ASN A 107 2.61 -30.73 -31.33
C ASN A 107 2.57 -30.21 -32.78
N LYS A 108 3.72 -29.82 -33.37
CA LYS A 108 3.81 -29.82 -34.84
C LYS A 108 3.95 -31.27 -35.31
N PRO A 109 3.06 -31.82 -36.17
CA PRO A 109 3.42 -32.98 -36.96
C PRO A 109 4.65 -32.56 -37.77
N SER A 110 5.76 -33.22 -37.51
CA SER A 110 6.99 -33.09 -38.27
C SER A 110 6.66 -33.21 -39.76
N GLN A 111 6.64 -32.09 -40.48
CA GLN A 111 6.81 -32.12 -41.92
C GLN A 111 8.27 -32.50 -42.14
N SER A 112 8.51 -33.81 -42.16
CA SER A 112 9.73 -34.39 -42.69
C SER A 112 9.89 -33.91 -44.11
N ALA A 113 10.98 -33.20 -44.36
CA ALA A 113 11.47 -32.94 -45.69
C ALA A 113 11.66 -34.28 -46.41
N THR A 114 10.80 -34.57 -47.38
CA THR A 114 11.12 -35.47 -48.49
C THR A 114 10.85 -34.71 -49.77
N ALA A 115 11.91 -34.50 -50.54
CA ALA A 115 11.94 -33.71 -51.75
C ALA A 115 11.05 -34.28 -52.88
N SER A 116 10.60 -33.34 -53.73
CA SER A 116 10.22 -33.48 -55.14
C SER A 116 8.86 -34.09 -55.51
N ALA A 117 7.92 -33.24 -55.93
CA ALA A 117 7.28 -33.29 -57.27
C ALA A 117 6.28 -32.12 -57.50
N ILE A 118 6.66 -31.25 -58.43
CA ILE A 118 5.90 -30.38 -59.36
C ILE A 118 4.36 -30.47 -59.33
N LEU A 119 3.67 -29.30 -59.20
CA LEU A 119 2.63 -28.77 -60.12
C LEU A 119 2.16 -27.34 -59.70
N THR A 120 2.57 -26.34 -60.50
CA THR A 120 1.84 -25.12 -60.98
C THR A 120 0.50 -24.78 -60.32
N THR A 121 0.18 -23.56 -59.84
CA THR A 121 0.22 -22.20 -60.45
C THR A 121 -0.12 -21.11 -59.39
N PRO A 122 0.14 -19.80 -59.63
CA PRO A 122 0.33 -18.78 -58.60
C PRO A 122 -0.88 -17.86 -58.37
N MET A 123 -1.11 -17.39 -57.14
CA MET A 123 -1.96 -16.21 -56.92
C MET A 123 -1.53 -15.39 -55.69
N VAL A 124 -0.82 -14.29 -55.98
CA VAL A 124 -0.82 -12.99 -55.27
C VAL A 124 -0.56 -13.02 -53.75
N ALA A 125 0.69 -13.19 -53.35
CA ALA A 125 1.16 -12.85 -52.00
C ALA A 125 2.37 -11.91 -51.97
N SER A 126 2.79 -11.33 -53.11
CA SER A 126 4.02 -10.52 -53.17
C SER A 126 3.84 -9.00 -53.01
N ASN A 127 2.64 -8.52 -52.66
CA ASN A 127 2.35 -7.07 -52.64
C ASN A 127 2.06 -6.49 -51.25
N ILE A 128 1.92 -7.31 -50.20
CA ILE A 128 1.64 -6.80 -48.84
C ILE A 128 2.95 -6.47 -48.10
N GLU A 129 3.99 -7.30 -48.23
CA GLU A 129 5.31 -7.06 -47.61
C GLU A 129 6.00 -5.78 -48.12
N LYS A 130 5.74 -5.37 -49.36
CA LYS A 130 6.28 -4.11 -49.90
C LYS A 130 5.48 -2.87 -49.51
N PHE A 131 4.25 -3.04 -49.01
CA PHE A 131 3.38 -1.92 -48.64
C PHE A 131 3.55 -1.49 -47.17
N LEU A 132 3.95 -2.40 -46.28
CA LEU A 132 4.20 -2.14 -44.86
C LEU A 132 5.65 -1.72 -44.56
N GLY A 133 6.27 -0.95 -45.46
CA GLY A 133 7.68 -0.55 -45.35
C GLY A 133 8.04 0.12 -44.02
N ASN A 134 8.97 -0.51 -43.29
CA ASN A 134 10.01 0.09 -42.44
C ASN A 134 9.61 1.25 -41.50
N HIS A 135 8.65 1.06 -40.60
CA HIS A 135 8.59 1.85 -39.36
C HIS A 135 8.08 1.04 -38.16
N SER A 136 8.86 0.03 -37.78
CA SER A 136 8.96 -0.39 -36.38
C SER A 136 10.37 -0.94 -36.19
N GLN A 137 11.23 -0.15 -35.53
CA GLN A 137 12.51 -0.67 -35.04
C GLN A 137 12.19 -1.80 -34.07
N PRO A 138 12.68 -3.04 -34.29
CA PRO A 138 12.70 -4.01 -33.23
C PRO A 138 13.71 -3.50 -32.21
N LEU A 139 13.23 -2.98 -31.09
CA LEU A 139 14.04 -2.89 -29.89
C LEU A 139 14.26 -4.34 -29.44
N LEU A 140 15.39 -4.90 -29.87
CA LEU A 140 16.19 -5.99 -29.27
C LEU A 140 16.93 -6.73 -30.40
N ASN A 141 18.18 -6.34 -30.62
CA ASN A 141 19.17 -7.06 -31.41
C ASN A 141 20.44 -7.08 -30.54
N LEU A 142 21.17 -8.15 -30.27
CA LEU A 142 21.23 -9.52 -30.77
C LEU A 142 22.16 -10.26 -29.77
N ASN A 143 21.80 -11.49 -29.36
CA ASN A 143 22.73 -12.62 -29.10
C ASN A 143 22.10 -13.63 -28.13
N SER A 144 21.19 -14.46 -28.65
CA SER A 144 20.97 -15.85 -28.23
C SER A 144 19.93 -16.47 -29.16
N GLN A 145 20.32 -17.47 -29.94
CA GLN A 145 19.39 -18.36 -30.63
C GLN A 145 18.69 -19.26 -29.59
N VAL A 146 17.85 -18.66 -28.76
CA VAL A 146 16.99 -19.39 -27.82
C VAL A 146 15.57 -19.04 -28.23
N SER A 147 14.86 -20.02 -28.79
CA SER A 147 13.43 -19.90 -29.03
C SER A 147 12.75 -19.44 -27.73
N PRO A 148 11.93 -18.37 -27.75
CA PRO A 148 11.34 -17.82 -26.54
C PRO A 148 10.57 -18.91 -25.81
N GLN A 149 10.79 -19.02 -24.49
CA GLN A 149 10.10 -20.02 -23.71
C GLN A 149 8.65 -19.58 -23.51
N ARG A 150 7.73 -20.52 -23.31
CA ARG A 150 6.29 -20.21 -23.13
C ARG A 150 6.01 -19.30 -21.93
N ALA A 151 6.94 -19.21 -20.98
CA ALA A 151 6.88 -18.28 -19.86
C ALA A 151 7.11 -16.84 -20.31
N ASP A 152 8.08 -16.61 -21.20
CA ASP A 152 8.41 -15.29 -21.74
C ASP A 152 7.25 -14.75 -22.59
N LEU A 153 6.66 -15.60 -23.43
CA LEU A 153 5.46 -15.26 -24.22
C LEU A 153 4.23 -14.97 -23.34
N TYR A 154 4.15 -15.57 -22.14
CA TYR A 154 3.07 -15.26 -21.21
C TYR A 154 3.26 -13.92 -20.52
N GLU A 155 4.50 -13.59 -20.15
CA GLU A 155 4.85 -12.28 -19.61
C GLU A 155 4.55 -11.17 -20.62
N GLU A 156 4.97 -11.35 -21.88
CA GLU A 156 4.70 -10.41 -22.97
C GLU A 156 3.19 -10.24 -23.22
N PHE A 157 2.42 -11.33 -23.16
CA PHE A 157 0.96 -11.27 -23.27
C PHE A 157 0.34 -10.41 -22.16
N LEU A 158 0.80 -10.55 -20.91
CA LEU A 158 0.30 -9.76 -19.79
C LEU A 158 0.65 -8.28 -19.95
N ILE A 159 1.85 -7.95 -20.42
CA ILE A 159 2.27 -6.57 -20.71
C ILE A 159 1.33 -5.91 -21.75
N HIS A 160 0.94 -6.63 -22.79
CA HIS A 160 0.08 -6.09 -23.84
C HIS A 160 -1.41 -6.03 -23.49
N THR A 161 -1.88 -6.86 -22.56
CA THR A 161 -3.32 -7.06 -22.31
C THR A 161 -3.80 -6.57 -20.95
N ASP A 162 -2.93 -6.49 -19.94
CA ASP A 162 -3.27 -6.01 -18.61
C ASP A 162 -2.57 -4.66 -18.32
N PRO A 163 -3.32 -3.54 -18.29
CA PRO A 163 -2.76 -2.23 -17.95
C PRO A 163 -2.14 -2.14 -16.54
N ARG A 164 -2.38 -3.13 -15.67
CA ARG A 164 -1.84 -3.19 -14.31
C ARG A 164 -0.62 -4.10 -14.20
N HIS A 165 -0.31 -4.85 -15.23
CA HIS A 165 0.86 -5.72 -15.25
C HIS A 165 2.09 -4.89 -15.57
N LEU A 166 3.05 -4.87 -14.65
CA LEU A 166 4.32 -4.19 -14.82
C LEU A 166 5.37 -5.24 -15.17
N PRO A 167 6.19 -5.03 -16.21
CA PRO A 167 7.27 -5.94 -16.53
C PRO A 167 8.20 -6.07 -15.33
N ALA A 168 8.62 -7.30 -15.03
CA ALA A 168 9.62 -7.53 -14.00
C ALA A 168 10.91 -6.75 -14.34
N PRO A 169 11.51 -6.05 -13.36
CA PRO A 169 12.75 -5.34 -13.60
C PRO A 169 13.85 -6.34 -13.96
N VAL A 170 14.40 -6.21 -15.17
CA VAL A 170 15.51 -7.05 -15.62
C VAL A 170 16.81 -6.44 -15.12
N TYR A 171 17.44 -7.08 -14.14
CA TYR A 171 18.77 -6.70 -13.67
C TYR A 171 19.82 -7.52 -14.43
N HIS A 172 20.63 -6.89 -15.26
CA HIS A 172 21.82 -7.55 -15.79
C HIS A 172 22.99 -7.27 -14.86
N ALA A 173 23.47 -8.31 -14.17
CA ALA A 173 24.64 -8.23 -13.28
C ALA A 173 25.95 -7.81 -13.99
N GLY A 174 25.92 -7.56 -15.31
CA GLY A 174 27.03 -7.05 -16.11
C GLY A 174 26.95 -5.56 -16.44
N ASP A 175 25.91 -4.84 -16.00
CA ASP A 175 25.69 -3.44 -16.39
C ASP A 175 26.61 -2.44 -15.69
N ASP A 176 27.36 -2.86 -14.67
CA ASP A 176 28.37 -2.02 -14.02
C ASP A 176 29.54 -1.68 -14.96
N PHE A 177 29.75 -2.47 -16.01
CA PHE A 177 30.85 -2.30 -16.96
C PHE A 177 30.35 -2.05 -18.38
N CYS A 178 30.98 -1.10 -19.06
CA CYS A 178 30.71 -0.86 -20.46
C CYS A 178 31.19 -2.06 -21.32
N PRO A 179 30.35 -2.68 -22.15
CA PRO A 179 30.75 -3.84 -22.96
C PRO A 179 31.82 -3.50 -23.99
N ARG A 180 31.84 -2.26 -24.49
CA ARG A 180 32.79 -1.77 -25.49
C ARG A 180 34.13 -1.35 -24.89
N CYS A 181 34.10 -0.68 -23.75
CA CYS A 181 35.29 -0.09 -23.14
C CYS A 181 35.87 -0.93 -22.00
N GLN A 182 35.09 -1.88 -21.47
CA GLN A 182 35.45 -2.73 -20.33
C GLN A 182 35.91 -1.90 -19.11
N ILE A 183 35.30 -0.73 -18.93
CA ILE A 183 35.50 0.16 -17.79
C ILE A 183 34.20 0.30 -17.01
N GLN A 184 34.33 0.57 -15.72
CA GLN A 184 33.20 0.80 -14.84
C GLN A 184 32.42 2.04 -15.30
N ARG A 185 31.09 1.92 -15.33
CA ARG A 185 30.17 3.04 -15.60
C ARG A 185 30.01 3.89 -14.34
N GLU A 186 29.81 5.18 -14.52
CA GLU A 186 29.51 6.13 -13.44
C GLU A 186 27.99 6.27 -13.28
N LEU A 187 27.50 6.16 -12.05
CA LEU A 187 26.09 6.33 -11.73
C LEU A 187 25.73 7.82 -11.62
N ILE A 188 24.69 8.23 -12.35
CA ILE A 188 24.00 9.51 -12.19
C ILE A 188 22.71 9.27 -11.39
N PRO A 189 22.70 9.56 -10.08
CA PRO A 189 21.60 9.18 -9.20
C PRO A 189 20.29 9.97 -9.44
N ASN A 190 20.35 11.11 -10.13
CA ASN A 190 19.14 11.89 -10.41
C ASN A 190 18.35 11.33 -11.60
N GLU A 191 19.04 10.60 -12.49
CA GLU A 191 18.49 10.11 -13.76
C GLU A 191 18.42 8.58 -13.79
N ALA A 192 18.78 7.92 -12.67
CA ALA A 192 18.83 6.47 -12.56
C ALA A 192 19.58 5.84 -13.75
N THR A 193 20.68 6.45 -14.14
CA THR A 193 21.41 6.11 -15.37
C THR A 193 22.88 5.93 -15.07
N MET A 194 23.48 4.86 -15.58
CA MET A 194 24.91 4.62 -15.53
C MET A 194 25.55 4.95 -16.87
N ILE A 195 26.58 5.79 -16.89
CA ILE A 195 27.23 6.28 -18.12
C ILE A 195 28.69 5.85 -18.15
N CYS A 196 29.14 5.34 -19.29
CA CYS A 196 30.56 5.10 -19.53
C CYS A 196 31.31 6.43 -19.74
N PRO A 197 32.30 6.79 -18.91
CA PRO A 197 33.00 8.07 -19.03
C PRO A 197 33.86 8.19 -20.31
N LYS A 198 34.13 7.06 -21.00
CA LYS A 198 34.99 7.03 -22.20
C LYS A 198 34.21 7.09 -23.51
N CYS A 199 33.12 6.32 -23.64
CA CYS A 199 32.35 6.24 -24.88
C CYS A 199 30.95 6.86 -24.79
N GLY A 200 30.51 7.28 -23.60
CA GLY A 200 29.19 7.87 -23.39
C GLY A 200 28.03 6.88 -23.48
N GLU A 201 28.29 5.58 -23.51
CA GLU A 201 27.22 4.56 -23.52
C GLU A 201 26.50 4.55 -22.17
N GLU A 202 25.19 4.80 -22.22
CA GLU A 202 24.31 4.88 -21.05
C GLU A 202 23.45 3.62 -20.90
N VAL A 203 23.16 3.25 -19.66
CA VAL A 203 22.22 2.19 -19.30
C VAL A 203 21.36 2.67 -18.15
N GLN A 204 20.04 2.50 -18.29
CA GLN A 204 19.11 2.78 -17.20
C GLN A 204 19.23 1.70 -16.12
N THR A 205 19.34 2.13 -14.87
CA THR A 205 19.39 1.26 -13.70
C THR A 205 18.25 1.61 -12.76
N ILE A 206 17.85 0.65 -11.94
CA ILE A 206 16.86 0.91 -10.88
C ILE A 206 17.64 1.26 -9.63
N MET A 207 17.25 2.36 -8.99
CA MET A 207 17.74 2.71 -7.66
C MET A 207 16.60 2.53 -6.67
N GLU A 208 16.84 1.76 -5.62
CA GLU A 208 15.95 1.75 -4.47
C GLU A 208 16.09 3.09 -3.76
N SER A 209 15.04 3.91 -3.80
CA SER A 209 15.02 5.12 -2.98
C SER A 209 14.70 4.73 -1.54
N ASP A 210 15.62 5.03 -0.61
CA ASP A 210 15.37 4.89 0.84
C ASP A 210 14.16 5.71 1.34
N LYS A 211 13.65 6.62 0.51
CA LYS A 211 12.45 7.42 0.76
C LYS A 211 11.33 6.95 -0.17
N PRO A 212 10.17 6.51 0.34
CA PRO A 212 9.01 6.24 -0.51
C PRO A 212 8.57 7.53 -1.21
N SER A 213 8.17 7.42 -2.48
CA SER A 213 7.51 8.50 -3.21
C SER A 213 6.22 8.91 -2.50
N TYR A 214 5.93 10.21 -2.45
CA TYR A 214 4.71 10.75 -1.83
C TYR A 214 3.42 10.19 -2.45
N HIS A 215 3.49 9.72 -3.70
CA HIS A 215 2.36 9.15 -4.44
C HIS A 215 2.25 7.63 -4.36
N ASP A 216 3.27 6.94 -3.86
CA ASP A 216 3.18 5.50 -3.68
C ASP A 216 2.43 5.20 -2.37
N PRO A 217 1.38 4.35 -2.41
CA PRO A 217 0.75 3.90 -1.17
C PRO A 217 1.84 3.21 -0.34
N PRO A 218 2.11 3.65 0.90
CA PRO A 218 3.12 3.02 1.72
C PRO A 218 2.77 1.54 1.85
N HIS A 219 3.75 0.66 1.60
CA HIS A 219 3.61 -0.79 1.78
C HIS A 219 2.82 -1.08 3.07
N ASP A 220 1.87 -2.02 3.05
CA ASP A 220 0.98 -2.30 4.19
C ASP A 220 1.75 -2.40 5.53
N ASN A 221 2.93 -3.03 5.54
CA ASN A 221 3.80 -3.11 6.71
C ASN A 221 4.36 -1.75 7.17
N MET A 222 4.73 -0.88 6.22
CA MET A 222 5.20 0.48 6.49
C MET A 222 4.08 1.36 7.04
N TYR A 223 2.84 1.20 6.58
CA TYR A 223 1.69 1.92 7.12
C TYR A 223 1.46 1.58 8.61
N PHE A 224 1.58 0.30 8.99
CA PHE A 224 1.47 -0.11 10.39
C PHE A 224 2.65 0.38 11.24
N ALA A 225 3.88 0.27 10.74
CA ALA A 225 5.08 0.78 11.44
C ALA A 225 5.01 2.29 11.64
N TYR A 226 4.60 3.04 10.61
CA TYR A 226 4.41 4.50 10.63
C TYR A 226 3.33 4.91 11.65
N LYS A 227 2.21 4.19 11.69
CA LYS A 227 1.16 4.46 12.69
C LYS A 227 1.62 4.16 14.12
N ARG A 228 2.41 3.09 14.32
CA ARG A 228 2.93 2.70 15.65
C ARG A 228 3.96 3.71 16.18
N ILE A 229 4.89 4.19 15.35
CA ILE A 229 5.89 5.17 15.81
C ILE A 229 5.24 6.50 16.19
N ASN A 230 4.18 6.93 15.49
CA ASN A 230 3.44 8.14 15.87
C ASN A 230 2.77 7.97 17.23
N HIS A 231 2.12 6.84 17.45
CA HIS A 231 1.53 6.58 18.76
C HIS A 231 2.58 6.44 19.87
N PHE A 232 3.77 5.89 19.56
CA PHE A 232 4.89 5.87 20.50
C PHE A 232 5.34 7.30 20.88
N LYS A 233 5.48 8.20 19.90
CA LYS A 233 5.80 9.61 20.14
C LYS A 233 4.72 10.31 20.96
N GLU A 234 3.45 10.05 20.68
CA GLU A 234 2.34 10.55 21.50
C GLU A 234 2.45 10.07 22.95
N GLN A 235 2.77 8.80 23.18
CA GLN A 235 2.94 8.27 24.55
C GLN A 235 4.13 8.90 25.27
N LEU A 236 5.22 9.21 24.56
CA LEU A 236 6.34 10.00 25.12
C LEU A 236 5.92 11.43 25.46
N ALA A 237 5.11 12.08 24.62
CA ALA A 237 4.60 13.42 24.89
C ALA A 237 3.70 13.44 26.14
N HIS A 238 2.74 12.51 26.22
CA HIS A 238 1.86 12.37 27.40
C HIS A 238 2.64 12.06 28.68
N PHE A 239 3.70 11.24 28.60
CA PHE A 239 4.54 10.94 29.76
C PHE A 239 5.21 12.21 30.33
N GLN A 240 5.66 13.10 29.45
CA GLN A 240 6.40 14.31 29.78
C GLN A 240 5.52 15.56 29.94
N ALA A 241 4.18 15.41 29.90
CA ALA A 241 3.23 16.53 29.83
C ALA A 241 3.50 17.52 28.66
N LYS A 242 4.09 17.05 27.56
CA LYS A 242 4.41 17.84 26.36
C LYS A 242 3.29 17.78 25.31
N GLU A 243 2.13 17.20 25.63
CA GLU A 243 0.99 17.19 24.74
C GLU A 243 0.39 18.59 24.52
N THR A 244 -0.27 18.76 23.37
CA THR A 244 -0.89 20.05 22.98
C THR A 244 -2.39 20.11 23.30
N THR A 245 -2.91 19.11 24.00
CA THR A 245 -4.34 19.03 24.37
C THR A 245 -4.72 20.21 25.25
N LYS A 246 -5.76 20.93 24.85
CA LYS A 246 -6.35 22.01 25.65
C LYS A 246 -7.35 21.43 26.63
N ILE A 247 -6.99 21.40 27.91
CA ILE A 247 -7.87 20.95 28.99
C ILE A 247 -8.68 22.15 29.51
N PRO A 248 -10.01 22.09 29.52
CA PRO A 248 -10.87 23.16 30.05
C PRO A 248 -10.66 23.40 31.55
N GLN A 249 -10.86 24.64 32.00
CA GLN A 249 -10.61 25.06 33.38
C GLN A 249 -11.46 24.29 34.40
N GLU A 250 -12.69 23.92 34.00
CA GLU A 250 -13.64 23.20 34.82
C GLU A 250 -13.15 21.81 35.26
N VAL A 251 -12.22 21.22 34.49
CA VAL A 251 -11.60 19.93 34.81
C VAL A 251 -10.57 20.11 35.93
N TYR A 252 -9.74 21.16 35.85
CA TYR A 252 -8.79 21.50 36.92
C TYR A 252 -9.52 21.84 38.22
N ASP A 253 -10.57 22.65 38.13
CA ASP A 253 -11.37 23.06 39.28
C ASP A 253 -12.03 21.86 39.96
N ALA A 254 -12.56 20.92 39.18
CA ALA A 254 -13.14 19.69 39.72
C ALA A 254 -12.11 18.83 40.46
N VAL A 255 -10.89 18.72 39.93
CA VAL A 255 -9.78 18.01 40.60
C VAL A 255 -9.42 18.70 41.91
N LEU A 256 -9.33 20.04 41.93
CA LEU A 256 -9.06 20.82 43.13
C LEU A 256 -10.16 20.67 44.19
N VAL A 257 -11.42 20.66 43.79
CA VAL A 257 -12.55 20.45 44.70
C VAL A 257 -12.48 19.07 45.37
N GLU A 258 -12.23 18.02 44.60
CA GLU A 258 -12.08 16.66 45.15
C GLU A 258 -10.85 16.52 46.04
N PHE A 259 -9.74 17.16 45.68
CA PHE A 259 -8.53 17.18 46.50
C PHE A 259 -8.75 17.88 47.85
N LYS A 260 -9.47 19.01 47.85
CA LYS A 260 -9.86 19.74 49.07
C LYS A 260 -10.82 18.93 49.95
N LYS A 261 -11.73 18.15 49.37
CA LYS A 261 -12.65 17.26 50.12
C LYS A 261 -11.89 16.21 50.94
N GLU A 262 -10.72 15.77 50.49
CA GLU A 262 -9.85 14.84 51.21
C GLU A 262 -9.02 15.53 52.31
N ARG A 263 -9.28 16.82 52.61
CA ARG A 263 -8.59 17.65 53.61
C ARG A 263 -7.08 17.78 53.37
N ARG A 264 -6.64 17.68 52.10
CA ARG A 264 -5.26 17.93 51.69
C ARG A 264 -5.13 19.37 51.19
N ILE A 265 -4.04 20.01 51.57
CA ILE A 265 -3.74 21.40 51.22
C ILE A 265 -2.54 21.46 50.27
N ASP A 266 -1.59 20.54 50.46
CA ASP A 266 -0.35 20.52 49.70
C ASP A 266 -0.51 19.80 48.35
N LEU A 267 -0.60 20.60 47.28
CA LEU A 267 -0.73 20.13 45.90
C LEU A 267 0.50 19.36 45.39
N SER A 268 1.65 19.47 46.06
CA SER A 268 2.84 18.68 45.71
C SER A 268 2.63 17.17 45.90
N THR A 269 1.69 16.78 46.78
CA THR A 269 1.35 15.38 47.09
C THR A 269 0.40 14.73 46.09
N LEU A 270 -0.02 15.47 45.06
CA LEU A 270 -0.94 15.00 44.03
C LEU A 270 -0.27 13.94 43.14
N ASP A 271 -0.89 12.76 43.06
CA ASP A 271 -0.37 11.61 42.31
C ASP A 271 -1.33 11.13 41.21
N LYS A 272 -0.79 10.43 40.22
CA LYS A 272 -1.53 9.93 39.04
C LYS A 272 -2.75 9.08 39.43
N PRO A 273 -2.67 8.15 40.40
CA PRO A 273 -3.82 7.35 40.84
C PRO A 273 -4.98 8.17 41.39
N ARG A 274 -4.72 9.22 42.19
CA ARG A 274 -5.79 10.07 42.74
C ARG A 274 -6.44 10.91 41.68
N VAL A 275 -5.66 11.57 40.81
CA VAL A 275 -6.23 12.35 39.70
C VAL A 275 -7.12 11.48 38.82
N LYS A 276 -6.70 10.25 38.51
CA LYS A 276 -7.54 9.28 37.80
C LYS A 276 -8.87 9.00 38.52
N LYS A 277 -8.82 8.79 39.84
CA LYS A 277 -10.01 8.56 40.68
C LYS A 277 -10.94 9.78 40.68
N TYR A 278 -10.41 10.99 40.75
CA TYR A 278 -11.20 12.22 40.70
C TYR A 278 -11.89 12.38 39.34
N LEU A 279 -11.16 12.23 38.24
CA LEU A 279 -11.72 12.28 36.88
C LEU A 279 -12.79 11.20 36.67
N GLN A 280 -12.61 10.01 37.26
CA GLN A 280 -13.58 8.91 37.18
C GLN A 280 -14.92 9.24 37.85
N LYS A 281 -14.94 10.02 38.95
CA LYS A 281 -16.19 10.46 39.60
C LYS A 281 -17.04 11.33 38.66
N TYR A 282 -16.40 12.13 37.82
CA TYR A 282 -17.03 13.00 36.83
C TYR A 282 -17.14 12.36 35.45
N ALA A 283 -17.07 11.02 35.36
CA ALA A 283 -17.17 10.32 34.08
C ALA A 283 -18.49 10.60 33.33
N HIS A 284 -19.59 10.85 34.05
CA HIS A 284 -20.89 11.24 33.47
C HIS A 284 -20.85 12.61 32.75
N MET A 285 -19.88 13.47 33.09
CA MET A 285 -19.62 14.76 32.44
C MET A 285 -18.56 14.63 31.33
N GLY A 286 -18.07 13.42 31.05
CA GLY A 286 -17.10 13.13 30.00
C GLY A 286 -15.63 13.42 30.39
N TYR A 287 -15.29 13.45 31.68
CA TYR A 287 -13.90 13.73 32.13
C TYR A 287 -12.96 12.52 31.98
N ASN A 288 -13.50 11.35 31.66
CA ASN A 288 -12.75 10.13 31.33
C ASN A 288 -11.81 10.29 30.12
N LYS A 289 -12.10 11.22 29.21
CA LYS A 289 -11.25 11.50 28.04
C LYS A 289 -9.87 12.07 28.38
N TYR A 290 -9.71 12.63 29.59
CA TYR A 290 -8.43 13.22 30.04
C TYR A 290 -7.56 12.25 30.85
N TYR A 291 -7.86 10.95 30.86
CA TYR A 291 -7.02 9.97 31.56
C TYR A 291 -5.60 9.88 31.02
N GLU A 292 -5.39 10.17 29.74
CA GLU A 292 -4.06 10.20 29.14
C GLU A 292 -3.30 11.49 29.50
N ASN A 293 -4.03 12.57 29.83
CA ASN A 293 -3.48 13.88 30.17
C ASN A 293 -3.27 14.10 31.67
N ILE A 294 -3.26 13.03 32.48
CA ILE A 294 -3.10 13.14 33.93
C ILE A 294 -1.79 13.83 34.31
N ASN A 295 -0.70 13.59 33.57
CA ASN A 295 0.58 14.25 33.86
C ASN A 295 0.50 15.76 33.62
N GLN A 296 -0.15 16.19 32.53
CA GLN A 296 -0.42 17.60 32.25
C GLN A 296 -1.32 18.23 33.31
N ILE A 297 -2.33 17.49 33.80
CA ILE A 297 -3.20 17.97 34.88
C ILE A 297 -2.42 18.20 36.16
N ILE A 298 -1.59 17.25 36.56
CA ILE A 298 -0.76 17.37 37.76
C ILE A 298 0.18 18.57 37.62
N TYR A 299 0.90 18.67 36.50
CA TYR A 299 1.84 19.74 36.22
C TYR A 299 1.18 21.13 36.29
N HIS A 300 0.01 21.29 35.68
CA HIS A 300 -0.72 22.56 35.70
C HIS A 300 -1.18 22.96 37.12
N LEU A 301 -1.51 21.99 37.97
CA LEU A 301 -2.02 22.24 39.31
C LEU A 301 -0.92 22.48 40.36
N ASN A 302 0.19 21.75 40.28
CA ASN A 302 1.27 21.84 41.28
C ASN A 302 2.50 22.62 40.81
N GLY A 303 2.64 22.90 39.51
CA GLY A 303 3.80 23.57 38.92
C GLY A 303 5.09 22.75 38.92
N ILE A 304 5.04 21.48 39.35
CA ILE A 304 6.21 20.60 39.42
C ILE A 304 6.40 19.96 38.06
N GLN A 305 7.47 20.35 37.38
CA GLN A 305 7.77 19.85 36.05
C GLN A 305 7.90 18.32 36.07
N PRO A 306 7.16 17.61 35.22
CA PRO A 306 7.34 16.18 35.07
C PRO A 306 8.72 15.89 34.50
N VAL A 307 9.19 14.69 34.75
CA VAL A 307 10.51 14.31 34.30
C VAL A 307 10.51 14.18 32.77
N SER A 308 11.45 14.88 32.14
CA SER A 308 11.57 14.99 30.69
C SER A 308 12.85 14.37 30.18
N PHE A 309 12.77 13.74 29.00
CA PHE A 309 13.91 13.28 28.23
C PHE A 309 14.57 14.44 27.48
N THR A 310 15.88 14.35 27.27
CA THR A 310 16.57 15.26 26.33
C THR A 310 16.18 14.90 24.88
N PRO A 311 16.29 15.84 23.93
CA PRO A 311 16.01 15.55 22.52
C PRO A 311 16.80 14.35 21.99
N GLU A 312 18.08 14.22 22.36
CA GLU A 312 18.94 13.11 21.94
C GLU A 312 18.45 11.77 22.50
N THR A 313 17.94 11.79 23.74
CA THR A 313 17.36 10.61 24.38
C THR A 313 16.04 10.22 23.70
N GLU A 314 15.19 11.20 23.36
CA GLU A 314 13.94 10.95 22.61
C GLU A 314 14.21 10.34 21.23
N ASP A 315 15.21 10.85 20.51
CA ASP A 315 15.64 10.30 19.22
C ASP A 315 16.20 8.89 19.37
N GLN A 316 17.00 8.63 20.40
CA GLN A 316 17.49 7.29 20.72
C GLN A 316 16.35 6.31 21.01
N LEU A 317 15.36 6.73 21.80
CA LEU A 317 14.16 5.93 22.09
C LEU A 317 13.34 5.64 20.82
N CYS A 318 13.19 6.63 19.93
CA CYS A 318 12.54 6.43 18.63
C CYS A 318 13.30 5.45 17.75
N ASN A 319 14.63 5.54 17.69
CA ASN A 319 15.47 4.62 16.93
C ASN A 319 15.40 3.19 17.48
N MET A 320 15.38 3.03 18.80
CA MET A 320 15.15 1.73 19.43
C MET A 320 13.74 1.19 19.10
N PHE A 321 12.72 2.04 19.07
CA PHE A 321 11.37 1.66 18.69
C PHE A 321 11.25 1.12 17.27
N LEU A 322 11.97 1.72 16.31
CA LEU A 322 12.03 1.23 14.94
C LEU A 322 12.69 -0.15 14.84
N LYS A 323 13.80 -0.36 15.57
CA LYS A 323 14.54 -1.63 15.58
C LYS A 323 13.73 -2.81 16.11
N ILE A 324 12.80 -2.59 17.05
CA ILE A 324 12.00 -3.69 17.63
C ILE A 324 10.81 -4.12 16.77
N GLN A 325 10.46 -3.39 15.70
CA GLN A 325 9.28 -3.71 14.89
C GLN A 325 9.40 -5.08 14.21
N GLU A 326 10.49 -5.31 13.49
CA GLU A 326 10.71 -6.58 12.77
C GLU A 326 10.85 -7.78 13.73
N PRO A 327 11.66 -7.73 14.80
CA PRO A 327 11.69 -8.79 15.81
C PRO A 327 10.34 -9.06 16.46
N PHE A 328 9.54 -8.02 16.71
CA PHE A 328 8.20 -8.20 17.26
C PHE A 328 7.31 -9.01 16.31
N GLU A 329 7.32 -8.72 15.01
CA GLU A 329 6.49 -9.42 14.03
C GLU A 329 6.88 -10.90 13.89
N ARG A 330 8.18 -11.19 13.94
CA ARG A 330 8.70 -12.57 13.91
C ARG A 330 8.28 -13.41 15.12
N HIS A 331 8.20 -12.78 16.30
CA HIS A 331 7.95 -13.45 17.57
C HIS A 331 6.51 -13.28 18.09
N CYS A 332 5.64 -12.60 17.34
CA CYS A 332 4.26 -12.38 17.72
C CYS A 332 3.47 -13.71 17.66
N PRO A 333 2.78 -14.12 18.75
CA PRO A 333 2.03 -15.37 18.74
C PRO A 333 0.83 -15.31 17.79
N PRO A 334 0.46 -16.41 17.10
CA PRO A 334 -0.53 -16.43 16.02
C PRO A 334 -1.97 -16.01 16.44
N GLY A 335 -2.25 -15.91 17.74
CA GLY A 335 -3.53 -15.41 18.27
C GLY A 335 -3.50 -13.94 18.73
N ARG A 336 -2.36 -13.25 18.65
CA ARG A 336 -2.19 -11.86 19.09
C ARG A 336 -1.94 -10.96 17.88
N THR A 337 -2.80 -9.98 17.69
CA THR A 337 -2.63 -8.92 16.67
C THR A 337 -2.13 -7.60 17.26
N ASN A 338 -2.28 -7.41 18.58
CA ASN A 338 -1.94 -6.16 19.25
C ASN A 338 -0.45 -6.09 19.59
N PHE A 339 0.15 -4.92 19.38
CA PHE A 339 1.53 -4.61 19.77
C PHE A 339 1.75 -4.73 21.30
N LEU A 340 3.00 -4.68 21.73
CA LEU A 340 3.33 -4.50 23.16
C LEU A 340 2.75 -3.17 23.67
N SER A 341 2.48 -3.07 24.97
CA SER A 341 2.05 -1.80 25.54
C SER A 341 3.16 -0.76 25.38
N TYR A 342 2.84 0.42 24.87
CA TYR A 342 3.82 1.49 24.67
C TYR A 342 4.48 1.93 25.99
N ALA A 343 3.70 2.04 27.07
CA ALA A 343 4.25 2.30 28.41
C ALA A 343 5.23 1.20 28.87
N TYR A 344 4.96 -0.07 28.54
CA TYR A 344 5.87 -1.18 28.81
C TYR A 344 7.14 -1.08 27.96
N VAL A 345 7.03 -0.73 26.68
CA VAL A 345 8.18 -0.59 25.78
C VAL A 345 9.09 0.56 26.22
N ILE A 346 8.52 1.73 26.57
CA ILE A 346 9.30 2.87 27.08
C ILE A 346 10.03 2.46 28.37
N TYR A 347 9.34 1.81 29.32
CA TYR A 347 9.95 1.28 30.55
C TYR A 347 11.15 0.37 30.24
N LYS A 348 11.00 -0.55 29.29
CA LYS A 348 12.09 -1.46 28.90
C LYS A 348 13.25 -0.77 28.21
N PHE A 349 12.99 0.27 27.41
CA PHE A 349 14.06 1.09 26.86
C PHE A 349 14.82 1.85 27.94
N CYS A 350 14.12 2.47 28.90
CA CYS A 350 14.77 3.11 30.04
C CYS A 350 15.64 2.10 30.83
N GLN A 351 15.14 0.88 31.01
CA GLN A 351 15.88 -0.20 31.68
C GLN A 351 17.16 -0.62 30.91
N LEU A 352 17.10 -0.67 29.58
CA LEU A 352 18.25 -0.99 28.73
C LEU A 352 19.29 0.13 28.68
N LEU A 353 18.83 1.39 28.68
CA LEU A 353 19.70 2.57 28.63
C LEU A 353 20.26 2.95 30.01
N GLY A 354 19.79 2.30 31.08
CA GLY A 354 20.26 2.55 32.45
C GLY A 354 19.57 3.73 33.15
N TYR A 355 18.50 4.27 32.59
CA TYR A 355 17.72 5.37 33.17
C TYR A 355 16.78 4.90 34.28
N THR A 356 17.37 4.45 35.39
CA THR A 356 16.65 3.89 36.53
C THR A 356 15.75 4.90 37.25
N GLU A 357 16.08 6.19 37.16
CA GLU A 357 15.37 7.31 37.76
C GLU A 357 13.95 7.50 37.21
N PHE A 358 13.69 7.09 35.97
CA PHE A 358 12.37 7.21 35.34
C PHE A 358 11.46 6.02 35.64
N LEU A 359 12.03 4.87 35.99
CA LEU A 359 11.30 3.60 36.17
C LEU A 359 10.13 3.69 37.16
N PRO A 360 10.25 4.36 38.34
CA PRO A 360 9.15 4.48 39.30
C PRO A 360 7.92 5.22 38.77
N GLN A 361 8.05 5.99 37.70
CA GLN A 361 6.96 6.80 37.15
C GLN A 361 6.05 6.05 36.18
N PHE A 362 6.49 4.88 35.71
CA PHE A 362 5.73 4.04 34.80
C PHE A 362 4.82 3.10 35.57
N ASN A 363 3.52 3.22 35.33
CA ASN A 363 2.55 2.26 35.81
C ASN A 363 2.49 1.07 34.83
N LEU A 364 3.24 0.01 35.12
CA LEU A 364 3.15 -1.24 34.36
C LEU A 364 1.76 -1.87 34.47
N LEU A 365 1.43 -2.79 33.56
CA LEU A 365 0.12 -3.45 33.57
C LEU A 365 -0.12 -4.17 34.90
N LYS A 366 -1.31 -3.95 35.47
CA LYS A 366 -1.76 -4.58 36.73
C LYS A 366 -1.89 -6.11 36.64
N SER A 367 -2.14 -6.65 35.45
CA SER A 367 -2.29 -8.10 35.25
C SER A 367 -0.93 -8.76 35.08
N LYS A 368 -0.52 -9.55 36.07
CA LYS A 368 0.74 -10.31 36.07
C LYS A 368 0.85 -11.25 34.86
N ASP A 369 -0.23 -11.90 34.46
CA ASP A 369 -0.24 -12.79 33.30
C ASP A 369 0.02 -12.04 31.99
N LYS A 370 -0.62 -10.88 31.79
CA LYS A 370 -0.39 -10.04 30.61
C LYS A 370 1.00 -9.43 30.59
N LEU A 371 1.57 -9.12 31.75
CA LEU A 371 2.95 -8.64 31.86
C LEU A 371 3.94 -9.77 31.53
N CYS A 372 3.74 -10.98 32.08
CA CYS A 372 4.55 -12.16 31.78
C CYS A 372 4.51 -12.53 30.29
N GLN A 373 3.34 -12.43 29.64
CA GLN A 373 3.23 -12.62 28.19
C GLN A 373 4.04 -11.58 27.38
N GLN A 374 4.08 -10.33 27.83
CA GLN A 374 4.90 -9.30 27.20
C GLN A 374 6.38 -9.56 27.42
N ASP A 375 6.80 -9.93 28.63
CA ASP A 375 8.17 -10.31 28.95
C ASP A 375 8.67 -11.51 28.11
N LYS A 376 7.80 -12.49 27.84
CA LYS A 376 8.14 -13.62 26.94
C LYS A 376 8.45 -13.17 25.51
N ILE A 377 7.68 -12.22 24.97
CA ILE A 377 7.93 -11.66 23.63
C ILE A 377 9.17 -10.77 23.66
N TRP A 378 9.28 -9.90 24.67
CA TRP A 378 10.41 -9.00 24.85
C TRP A 378 11.73 -9.75 24.97
N LYS A 379 11.76 -10.87 25.72
CA LYS A 379 12.94 -11.73 25.82
C LYS A 379 13.43 -12.22 24.46
N LYS A 380 12.51 -12.59 23.56
CA LYS A 380 12.88 -13.02 22.20
C LYS A 380 13.40 -11.85 21.35
N ILE A 381 12.75 -10.68 21.45
CA ILE A 381 13.22 -9.45 20.80
C ILE A 381 14.64 -9.09 21.25
N CYS A 382 14.91 -9.18 22.56
CA CYS A 382 16.25 -8.94 23.10
C CYS A 382 17.28 -9.92 22.55
N VAL A 383 16.92 -11.19 22.34
CA VAL A 383 17.82 -12.17 21.72
C VAL A 383 18.13 -11.80 20.26
N ASP A 384 17.12 -11.45 19.46
CA ASP A 384 17.31 -11.07 18.06
C ASP A 384 18.19 -9.81 17.90
N LEU A 385 18.06 -8.85 18.83
CA LEU A 385 18.80 -7.58 18.80
C LEU A 385 20.10 -7.59 19.62
N ASN A 386 20.48 -8.73 20.22
CA ASN A 386 21.62 -8.86 21.13
C ASN A 386 21.59 -7.87 22.32
N TRP A 387 20.40 -7.61 22.87
CA TRP A 387 20.19 -6.76 24.04
C TRP A 387 20.12 -7.56 25.34
N ALA A 388 20.56 -6.96 26.44
CA ALA A 388 20.49 -7.56 27.77
C ALA A 388 19.04 -7.64 28.25
N PHE A 389 18.49 -8.86 28.35
CA PHE A 389 17.14 -9.05 28.89
C PHE A 389 17.14 -8.87 30.42
N GLN A 390 16.23 -8.03 30.90
CA GLN A 390 15.92 -7.91 32.32
C GLN A 390 14.41 -8.12 32.54
N PRO A 391 14.00 -8.97 33.50
CA PRO A 391 12.59 -9.23 33.79
C PRO A 391 11.90 -8.00 34.38
N SER A 392 10.59 -7.86 34.17
CA SER A 392 9.82 -6.82 34.87
C SER A 392 9.52 -7.24 36.30
N THR A 393 10.08 -6.52 37.26
CA THR A 393 9.63 -6.54 38.67
C THR A 393 8.51 -5.53 38.85
N ASN A 394 7.32 -6.01 39.20
CA ASN A 394 6.15 -5.18 39.52
C ASN A 394 5.82 -5.32 41.00
#